data_AF-A0A1H9X082-F1
#
_entry.id   AF-A0A1H9X082-F1
#
_cell.length_a   1.000
_cell.length_b   1.000
_cell.length_c   1.000
_cell.angle_alpha   90.00
_cell.angle_beta   90.00
_cell.angle_gamma   90.00
#
_symmetry.space_group_name_H-M   'P 1'
#
loop_
_entity.id
_entity.type
_entity.pdbx_description
1 polymer ?
#
loop_
_entity_poly.entity_id
_entity_poly.type
_entity_poly.pdbx_seq_one_letter_code
_entity_poly.pdbx_strand_id
1 'polypeptide(L)'
;MMGNDEQQLVSEVPQMSESADNTNAGQPDDAGRKPRKRTSKQARTEEPAPRKIKRHTAAERAEKLQRIEEALANGGVSLKAAVEAVGVSDQTYYQWKRADKPADVAPTSTASPSSAPAAPPSLGNELAELIKLEEENQRLRQLLGEKLRAENAELRRRLEMN
;
A
#
# COMPACT_ATOMS: atom_id res chain seq x y z
N MET A 1 6.32 36.36 77.06
CA MET A 1 7.62 35.69 76.85
C MET A 1 7.29 34.26 76.43
N MET A 2 8.02 33.70 75.46
CA MET A 2 7.49 32.64 74.56
C MET A 2 6.35 33.17 73.65
N GLY A 3 6.13 32.63 72.46
CA GLY A 3 6.96 31.65 71.75
C GLY A 3 6.13 30.77 70.81
N ASN A 4 6.34 30.97 69.51
CA ASN A 4 6.16 30.07 68.36
C ASN A 4 5.23 28.83 68.41
N ASP A 5 4.44 28.74 67.34
CA ASP A 5 4.12 27.53 66.56
C ASP A 5 3.34 26.38 67.22
N GLU A 6 2.02 26.40 67.02
CA GLU A 6 1.26 25.16 66.80
C GLU A 6 0.02 25.40 65.92
N GLN A 7 0.05 24.94 64.65
CA GLN A 7 -1.00 24.11 64.04
C GLN A 7 -0.76 23.78 62.55
N GLN A 8 -0.78 22.47 62.27
CA GLN A 8 -1.24 21.82 61.03
C GLN A 8 -0.46 22.00 59.70
N LEU A 9 -0.22 20.97 58.88
CA LEU A 9 -0.26 19.50 59.09
C LEU A 9 0.54 18.84 57.93
N VAL A 10 1.50 17.96 58.26
CA VAL A 10 2.29 17.01 57.43
C VAL A 10 2.49 17.24 55.91
N SER A 11 3.77 17.20 55.52
CA SER A 11 4.25 16.84 54.17
C SER A 11 4.85 15.42 54.14
N GLU A 12 5.28 15.00 52.94
CA GLU A 12 6.25 13.92 52.66
C GLU A 12 5.70 12.50 52.35
N VAL A 13 6.53 11.72 51.65
CA VAL A 13 6.23 10.46 50.92
C VAL A 13 7.33 9.44 51.21
N PRO A 14 7.02 8.14 51.29
CA PRO A 14 7.99 7.13 50.84
C PRO A 14 7.42 6.04 49.91
N GLN A 15 8.27 5.58 49.00
CA GLN A 15 8.13 4.30 48.28
C GLN A 15 8.68 3.13 49.12
N MET A 16 8.29 1.89 48.79
CA MET A 16 9.10 0.64 48.64
C MET A 16 8.17 -0.37 47.91
N SER A 17 8.56 -1.05 46.81
CA SER A 17 9.39 -2.28 46.67
C SER A 17 8.80 -3.51 47.39
N GLU A 18 8.91 -4.78 46.92
CA GLU A 18 9.71 -5.45 45.86
C GLU A 18 8.94 -6.74 45.39
N SER A 19 9.31 -7.62 44.43
CA SER A 19 10.51 -7.94 43.61
C SER A 19 10.09 -8.33 42.15
N ALA A 20 10.94 -8.55 41.13
CA ALA A 20 11.82 -9.71 40.74
C ALA A 20 11.09 -11.09 40.54
N ASP A 21 11.39 -11.93 39.53
CA ASP A 21 12.38 -11.88 38.42
C ASP A 21 11.97 -12.81 37.22
N ASN A 22 12.74 -12.77 36.11
CA ASN A 22 13.08 -13.75 35.04
C ASN A 22 12.29 -15.09 34.82
N THR A 23 12.33 -15.79 33.67
CA THR A 23 13.26 -15.77 32.50
C THR A 23 12.62 -16.34 31.22
N ASN A 24 13.18 -15.94 30.06
CA ASN A 24 13.60 -16.78 28.90
C ASN A 24 12.82 -18.05 28.42
N ALA A 25 12.47 -18.04 27.13
CA ALA A 25 12.39 -19.14 26.14
C ALA A 25 11.73 -20.51 26.42
N GLY A 26 11.10 -21.07 25.37
CA GLY A 26 10.99 -22.52 25.18
C GLY A 26 9.59 -23.04 24.85
N GLN A 27 9.40 -23.50 23.61
CA GLN A 27 8.38 -24.50 23.27
C GLN A 27 9.05 -25.89 23.40
N PRO A 28 8.39 -26.87 24.05
CA PRO A 28 8.10 -28.11 23.30
C PRO A 28 6.75 -28.80 23.65
N ASP A 29 6.11 -29.28 22.58
CA ASP A 29 5.49 -30.61 22.35
C ASP A 29 4.50 -31.32 23.32
N ASP A 30 3.40 -31.74 22.67
CA ASP A 30 2.57 -32.97 22.78
C ASP A 30 2.18 -33.61 24.13
N ALA A 31 0.86 -33.61 24.42
CA ALA A 31 0.01 -34.82 24.52
C ALA A 31 -1.46 -34.46 24.85
N GLY A 32 -2.43 -35.38 24.65
CA GLY A 32 -3.77 -35.27 25.29
C GLY A 32 -5.04 -35.44 24.43
N ARG A 33 -4.91 -35.84 23.15
CA ARG A 33 -5.99 -36.08 22.17
C ARG A 33 -7.25 -36.83 22.70
N LYS A 34 -8.45 -36.30 22.40
CA LYS A 34 -9.69 -37.11 22.20
C LYS A 34 -10.38 -36.76 20.87
N PRO A 35 -10.54 -37.71 19.91
CA PRO A 35 -10.93 -37.39 18.53
C PRO A 35 -12.44 -37.45 18.28
N ARG A 36 -13.00 -36.49 17.51
CA ARG A 36 -14.36 -36.61 16.96
C ARG A 36 -14.34 -37.55 15.74
N LYS A 37 -15.07 -38.66 15.83
CA LYS A 37 -15.11 -39.74 14.83
C LYS A 37 -15.84 -39.28 13.55
N ARG A 38 -15.08 -38.87 12.52
CA ARG A 38 -15.58 -38.83 11.13
C ARG A 38 -15.30 -40.18 10.48
N THR A 39 -16.31 -40.76 9.83
CA THR A 39 -16.21 -42.06 9.18
C THR A 39 -15.31 -42.00 7.95
N SER A 40 -14.40 -42.96 7.84
CA SER A 40 -13.53 -43.12 6.68
C SER A 40 -14.32 -43.64 5.49
N LYS A 41 -14.34 -42.86 4.40
CA LYS A 41 -14.65 -43.36 3.05
C LYS A 41 -13.42 -43.11 2.18
N GLN A 42 -13.15 -44.04 1.26
CA GLN A 42 -11.86 -44.35 0.64
C GLN A 42 -10.88 -43.18 0.49
N ALA A 43 -9.64 -43.41 0.92
CA ALA A 43 -8.51 -42.60 0.47
C ALA A 43 -8.37 -42.74 -1.06
N ARG A 44 -8.36 -41.61 -1.76
CA ARG A 44 -7.82 -41.50 -3.11
C ARG A 44 -6.65 -40.53 -3.04
N THR A 45 -5.44 -41.05 -3.18
CA THR A 45 -4.21 -40.25 -3.17
C THR A 45 -4.07 -39.54 -4.51
N GLU A 46 -4.80 -38.44 -4.67
CA GLU A 46 -4.53 -37.46 -5.73
C GLU A 46 -3.64 -36.37 -5.15
N GLU A 47 -2.41 -36.30 -5.66
CA GLU A 47 -1.50 -35.19 -5.42
C GLU A 47 -2.16 -33.86 -5.82
N PRO A 48 -1.79 -32.72 -5.21
CA PRO A 48 -2.25 -31.41 -5.66
C PRO A 48 -1.65 -31.09 -7.03
N ALA A 49 -2.33 -31.57 -8.09
CA ALA A 49 -1.90 -31.43 -9.47
C ALA A 49 -1.49 -29.97 -9.75
N PRO A 50 -0.27 -29.72 -10.29
CA PRO A 50 0.27 -28.37 -10.38
C PRO A 50 -0.65 -27.52 -11.24
N ARG A 51 -1.26 -26.50 -10.60
CA ARG A 51 -2.16 -25.56 -11.28
C ARG A 51 -1.36 -24.90 -12.41
N LYS A 52 -1.63 -25.31 -13.66
CA LYS A 52 -0.95 -24.81 -14.86
C LYS A 52 -1.35 -23.36 -15.11
N ILE A 53 -0.74 -22.43 -14.37
CA ILE A 53 -0.87 -20.99 -14.58
C ILE A 53 -0.44 -20.73 -16.02
N LYS A 54 -1.39 -20.33 -16.86
CA LYS A 54 -1.13 -19.94 -18.26
C LYS A 54 -0.35 -18.63 -18.27
N ARG A 55 0.96 -18.70 -18.13
CA ARG A 55 1.86 -17.54 -18.20
C ARG A 55 1.95 -17.13 -19.68
N HIS A 56 1.44 -15.96 -20.04
CA HIS A 56 1.62 -15.41 -21.37
C HIS A 56 3.11 -15.35 -21.73
N THR A 57 3.47 -15.90 -22.90
CA THR A 57 4.83 -15.79 -23.46
C THR A 57 5.17 -14.34 -23.80
N ALA A 58 6.44 -14.04 -24.08
CA ALA A 58 6.85 -12.67 -24.44
C ALA A 58 6.14 -12.19 -25.73
N ALA A 59 6.03 -13.07 -26.74
CA ALA A 59 5.32 -12.78 -27.98
C ALA A 59 3.82 -12.49 -27.77
N GLU A 60 3.12 -13.31 -26.97
CA GLU A 60 1.71 -13.03 -26.61
C GLU A 60 1.53 -11.68 -25.91
N ARG A 61 2.48 -11.25 -25.08
CA ARG A 61 2.40 -9.94 -24.41
C ARG A 61 2.55 -8.80 -25.40
N ALA A 62 3.56 -8.86 -26.26
CA ALA A 62 3.78 -7.85 -27.30
C ALA A 62 2.55 -7.75 -28.23
N GLU A 63 2.03 -8.88 -28.70
CA GLU A 63 0.83 -8.94 -29.56
C GLU A 63 -0.43 -8.40 -28.84
N LYS A 64 -0.57 -8.65 -27.53
CA LYS A 64 -1.64 -8.06 -26.70
C LYS A 64 -1.45 -6.55 -26.49
N LEU A 65 -0.23 -6.07 -26.27
CA LEU A 65 0.06 -4.64 -26.15
C LEU A 65 -0.21 -3.90 -27.47
N GLN A 66 0.21 -4.46 -28.62
CA GLN A 66 -0.07 -3.90 -29.94
C GLN A 66 -1.57 -3.70 -30.17
N ARG A 67 -2.41 -4.73 -29.92
CA ARG A 67 -3.88 -4.59 -30.04
C ARG A 67 -4.47 -3.51 -29.12
N ILE A 68 -3.91 -3.32 -27.92
CA ILE A 68 -4.34 -2.25 -27.01
C ILE A 68 -3.93 -0.89 -27.59
N GLU A 69 -2.68 -0.74 -28.05
CA GLU A 69 -2.17 0.52 -28.60
C GLU A 69 -2.84 0.90 -29.93
N GLU A 70 -3.17 -0.06 -30.80
CA GLU A 70 -4.02 0.13 -31.98
C GLU A 70 -5.42 0.63 -31.60
N ALA A 71 -6.05 0.04 -30.58
CA ALA A 71 -7.37 0.47 -30.11
C ALA A 71 -7.35 1.90 -29.53
N LEU A 72 -6.26 2.31 -28.86
CA LEU A 72 -6.07 3.70 -28.42
C LEU A 72 -5.76 4.65 -29.59
N ALA A 73 -4.94 4.24 -30.55
CA ALA A 73 -4.56 5.06 -31.71
C ALA A 73 -5.77 5.39 -32.61
N ASN A 74 -6.75 4.49 -32.68
CA ASN A 74 -8.04 4.72 -33.35
C ASN A 74 -8.97 5.70 -32.60
N GLY A 75 -8.58 6.24 -31.44
CA GLY A 75 -9.19 7.39 -30.77
C GLY A 75 -10.58 7.17 -30.13
N GLY A 76 -11.30 6.10 -30.48
CA GLY A 76 -12.67 5.85 -30.03
C GLY A 76 -12.81 5.00 -28.76
N VAL A 77 -11.73 4.47 -28.20
CA VAL A 77 -11.77 3.46 -27.11
C VAL A 77 -10.92 3.91 -25.92
N SER A 78 -11.50 3.88 -24.71
CA SER A 78 -10.75 4.15 -23.49
C SER A 78 -9.80 2.99 -23.17
N LEU A 79 -8.67 3.26 -22.49
CA LEU A 79 -7.69 2.22 -22.15
C LEU A 79 -8.33 1.02 -21.46
N LYS A 80 -9.28 1.27 -20.55
CA LYS A 80 -10.01 0.24 -19.83
C LYS A 80 -10.75 -0.72 -20.78
N ALA A 81 -11.48 -0.19 -21.74
CA ALA A 81 -12.24 -0.98 -22.71
C ALA A 81 -11.33 -1.74 -23.68
N ALA A 82 -10.20 -1.15 -24.09
CA ALA A 82 -9.19 -1.82 -24.93
C ALA A 82 -8.53 -3.00 -24.18
N VAL A 83 -8.18 -2.80 -22.91
CA VAL A 83 -7.57 -3.81 -22.03
C VAL A 83 -8.54 -4.94 -21.70
N GLU A 84 -9.82 -4.62 -21.48
CA GLU A 84 -10.90 -5.59 -21.26
C GLU A 84 -11.16 -6.43 -22.52
N ALA A 85 -11.22 -5.82 -23.71
CA ALA A 85 -11.37 -6.52 -24.99
C ALA A 85 -10.23 -7.51 -25.29
N VAL A 86 -9.03 -7.24 -24.78
CA VAL A 86 -7.83 -8.10 -24.92
C VAL A 86 -7.69 -9.12 -23.77
N GLY A 87 -8.62 -9.12 -22.81
CA GLY A 87 -8.65 -10.04 -21.68
C GLY A 87 -7.43 -9.88 -20.76
N VAL A 88 -7.12 -8.64 -20.42
CA VAL A 88 -6.02 -8.20 -19.54
C VAL A 88 -6.59 -7.27 -18.46
N SER A 89 -5.81 -6.87 -17.46
CA SER A 89 -6.19 -5.82 -16.50
C SER A 89 -5.33 -4.57 -16.67
N ASP A 90 -5.86 -3.39 -16.33
CA ASP A 90 -5.17 -2.10 -16.49
C ASP A 90 -3.76 -2.15 -15.86
N GLN A 91 -3.68 -2.71 -14.65
CA GLN A 91 -2.47 -2.95 -13.89
C GLN A 91 -1.47 -3.91 -14.58
N THR A 92 -1.96 -4.88 -15.36
CA THR A 92 -1.11 -5.81 -16.13
C THR A 92 -0.55 -5.14 -17.38
N TYR A 93 -1.36 -4.34 -18.10
CA TYR A 93 -0.89 -3.51 -19.22
C TYR A 93 0.25 -2.58 -18.80
N TYR A 94 0.08 -1.83 -17.71
CA TYR A 94 1.15 -0.95 -17.19
C TYR A 94 2.40 -1.70 -16.72
N GLN A 95 2.27 -2.93 -16.22
CA GLN A 95 3.43 -3.76 -15.86
C GLN A 95 4.23 -4.20 -17.08
N TRP A 96 3.58 -4.68 -18.15
CA TRP A 96 4.28 -5.11 -19.36
C TRP A 96 4.89 -3.92 -20.10
N LYS A 97 4.15 -2.81 -20.24
CA LYS A 97 4.65 -1.56 -20.85
C LYS A 97 5.82 -0.91 -20.09
N ARG A 98 6.00 -1.20 -18.79
CA ARG A 98 7.20 -0.84 -18.00
C ARG A 98 8.35 -1.83 -18.16
N ALA A 99 8.07 -3.09 -18.52
CA ALA A 99 9.08 -4.14 -18.72
C ALA A 99 9.67 -4.17 -20.13
N ASP A 100 8.94 -3.69 -21.14
CA ASP A 100 9.43 -3.58 -22.53
C ASP A 100 10.28 -2.31 -22.77
N LYS A 101 10.30 -1.37 -21.82
CA LYS A 101 11.37 -0.35 -21.75
C LYS A 101 12.66 -1.00 -21.23
N PRO A 102 13.84 -0.70 -21.80
CA PRO A 102 15.11 -1.21 -21.30
C PRO A 102 15.33 -0.75 -19.84
N ALA A 103 15.76 -1.68 -18.98
CA ALA A 103 15.81 -1.52 -17.52
C ALA A 103 16.87 -0.52 -17.00
N ASP A 104 17.49 0.26 -17.89
CA ASP A 104 18.37 1.39 -17.56
C ASP A 104 17.58 2.59 -16.98
N VAL A 105 16.27 2.64 -17.23
CA VAL A 105 15.34 3.53 -16.52
C VAL A 105 14.61 2.78 -15.41
N ALA A 106 14.93 3.14 -14.16
CA ALA A 106 14.25 2.62 -12.98
C ALA A 106 12.75 3.00 -13.00
N PRO A 107 11.86 2.20 -12.35
CA PRO A 107 10.49 2.12 -12.83
C PRO A 107 9.54 3.13 -12.18
N THR A 108 9.78 4.43 -12.39
CA THR A 108 8.93 5.53 -11.89
C THR A 108 7.73 5.84 -12.81
N SER A 109 6.88 6.79 -12.41
CA SER A 109 5.49 6.90 -12.90
C SER A 109 5.26 7.93 -14.01
N THR A 110 4.37 7.59 -14.94
CA THR A 110 3.51 8.46 -15.76
C THR A 110 4.03 9.89 -16.07
N ALA A 111 4.73 10.03 -17.20
CA ALA A 111 4.89 11.31 -17.89
C ALA A 111 4.68 11.14 -19.41
N SER A 112 4.03 12.11 -20.04
CA SER A 112 3.84 12.19 -21.50
C SER A 112 5.01 12.95 -22.14
N PRO A 113 5.38 12.71 -23.41
CA PRO A 113 6.58 13.31 -24.00
C PRO A 113 6.37 14.79 -24.33
N SER A 114 7.29 15.66 -23.87
CA SER A 114 7.39 17.06 -24.30
C SER A 114 8.81 17.36 -24.81
N SER A 115 8.97 17.26 -26.13
CA SER A 115 9.96 17.91 -27.00
C SER A 115 11.26 18.49 -26.37
N ALA A 116 12.29 17.65 -26.17
CA ALA A 116 13.70 17.99 -26.44
C ALA A 116 14.62 16.75 -26.34
N PRO A 117 15.72 16.66 -27.10
CA PRO A 117 16.78 15.68 -26.85
C PRO A 117 17.66 16.14 -25.67
N ALA A 118 17.17 15.96 -24.44
CA ALA A 118 17.98 16.17 -23.24
C ALA A 118 19.06 15.08 -23.11
N ALA A 119 20.19 15.43 -22.49
CA ALA A 119 21.19 14.46 -22.03
C ALA A 119 20.55 13.44 -21.06
N PRO A 120 21.09 12.22 -20.92
CA PRO A 120 20.52 11.20 -20.03
C PRO A 120 20.30 11.77 -18.62
N PRO A 121 19.11 11.57 -18.03
CA PRO A 121 18.80 12.17 -16.74
C PRO A 121 19.74 11.62 -15.67
N SER A 122 20.49 12.52 -15.03
CA SER A 122 21.20 12.17 -13.81
C SER A 122 20.20 11.68 -12.77
N LEU A 123 20.48 10.55 -12.11
CA LEU A 123 19.62 10.00 -11.06
C LEU A 123 19.37 11.01 -9.92
N GLY A 124 20.29 11.96 -9.70
CA GLY A 124 20.10 13.07 -8.76
C GLY A 124 19.05 14.09 -9.20
N ASN A 125 18.86 14.30 -10.51
CA ASN A 125 17.80 15.16 -11.04
C ASN A 125 16.44 14.46 -10.94
N GLU A 126 16.35 13.18 -11.34
CA GLU A 126 15.11 12.40 -11.21
C GLU A 126 14.67 12.34 -9.74
N LEU A 127 15.58 12.06 -8.81
CA LEU A 127 15.29 12.06 -7.37
C LEU A 127 14.80 13.45 -6.89
N ALA A 128 15.41 14.54 -7.34
CA ALA A 128 14.99 15.89 -6.99
C ALA A 128 13.64 16.30 -7.62
N GLU A 129 13.23 15.69 -8.74
CA GLU A 129 11.90 15.86 -9.33
C GLU A 129 10.84 15.03 -8.59
N LEU A 130 11.17 13.79 -8.21
CA LEU A 130 10.30 12.93 -7.40
C LEU A 130 10.00 13.54 -6.03
N ILE A 131 10.99 14.14 -5.35
CA ILE A 131 10.80 14.82 -4.06
C ILE A 131 9.82 16.00 -4.21
N LYS A 132 9.97 16.86 -5.22
CA LYS A 132 9.05 17.98 -5.48
C LYS A 132 7.63 17.51 -5.79
N LEU A 133 7.50 16.40 -6.52
CA LEU A 133 6.21 15.79 -6.81
C LEU A 133 5.55 15.22 -5.55
N GLU A 134 6.33 14.66 -4.61
CA GLU A 134 5.82 14.24 -3.32
C GLU A 134 5.39 15.43 -2.45
N GLU A 135 6.22 16.47 -2.33
CA GLU A 135 5.92 17.71 -1.59
C GLU A 135 4.60 18.34 -2.05
N GLU A 136 4.43 18.54 -3.37
CA GLU A 136 3.19 19.11 -3.91
C GLU A 136 2.02 18.11 -3.79
N ASN A 137 2.24 16.79 -3.82
CA ASN A 137 1.17 15.82 -3.55
C ASN A 137 0.70 15.87 -2.09
N GLN A 138 1.61 16.05 -1.13
CA GLN A 138 1.29 16.26 0.28
C GLN A 138 0.51 17.57 0.47
N ARG A 139 0.97 18.67 -0.15
CA ARG A 139 0.30 19.97 -0.14
C ARG A 139 -1.13 19.90 -0.70
N LEU A 140 -1.31 19.28 -1.88
CA LEU A 140 -2.62 19.13 -2.51
C LEU A 140 -3.60 18.32 -1.64
N ARG A 141 -3.11 17.31 -0.91
CA ARG A 141 -3.92 16.56 0.08
C ARG A 141 -4.32 17.42 1.27
N GLN A 142 -3.42 18.27 1.78
CA GLN A 142 -3.72 19.20 2.87
C GLN A 142 -4.79 20.20 2.44
N LEU A 143 -4.60 20.88 1.31
CA LEU A 143 -5.55 21.85 0.75
C LEU A 143 -6.93 21.23 0.44
N LEU A 144 -6.96 20.01 -0.09
CA LEU A 144 -8.22 19.28 -0.32
C LEU A 144 -8.91 18.94 1.02
N GLY A 145 -8.16 18.47 2.01
CA GLY A 145 -8.69 18.19 3.35
C GLY A 145 -9.21 19.44 4.06
N GLU A 146 -8.54 20.57 3.89
CA GLU A 146 -8.97 21.88 4.41
C GLU A 146 -10.24 22.36 3.73
N LYS A 147 -10.29 22.35 2.39
CA LYS A 147 -11.50 22.72 1.65
C LYS A 147 -12.68 21.82 2.06
N LEU A 148 -12.49 20.51 2.11
CA LEU A 148 -13.55 19.59 2.52
C LEU A 148 -14.00 19.81 3.97
N ARG A 149 -13.11 20.19 4.91
CA ARG A 149 -13.52 20.56 6.28
C ARG A 149 -14.32 21.87 6.29
N ALA A 150 -13.91 22.88 5.54
CA ALA A 150 -14.61 24.16 5.44
C ALA A 150 -16.01 24.00 4.81
N GLU A 151 -16.09 23.29 3.69
CA GLU A 151 -17.33 23.01 2.96
C GLU A 151 -18.29 22.16 3.82
N ASN A 152 -17.81 21.13 4.51
CA ASN A 152 -18.64 20.37 5.47
C ASN A 152 -19.09 21.21 6.68
N ALA A 153 -18.30 22.17 7.15
CA ALA A 153 -18.70 23.07 8.23
C ALA A 153 -19.77 24.09 7.76
N GLU A 154 -19.69 24.58 6.52
CA GLU A 154 -20.72 25.42 5.91
C GLU A 154 -22.02 24.64 5.70
N LEU A 155 -21.94 23.42 5.15
CA LEU A 155 -23.09 22.52 4.98
C LEU A 155 -23.74 22.19 6.32
N ARG A 156 -22.95 21.90 7.36
CA ARG A 156 -23.45 21.68 8.73
C ARG A 156 -24.22 22.88 9.28
N ARG A 157 -23.65 24.09 9.17
CA ARG A 157 -24.35 25.34 9.57
C ARG A 157 -25.65 25.53 8.80
N ARG A 158 -25.65 25.26 7.50
CA ARG A 158 -26.83 25.37 6.63
C ARG A 158 -27.91 24.30 6.89
N LEU A 159 -27.52 23.15 7.44
CA LEU A 159 -28.40 22.06 7.86
C LEU A 159 -28.72 22.11 9.37
N GLU A 160 -28.31 23.17 10.08
CA GLU A 160 -28.48 23.36 11.52
C GLU A 160 -27.85 22.24 12.39
N MET A 161 -26.96 21.44 11.80
CA MET A 161 -26.21 20.34 12.44
C MET A 161 -24.86 20.83 12.99
N ASN A 162 -24.90 21.63 14.06
CA ASN A 162 -23.71 22.05 14.81
C ASN A 162 -23.17 20.90 15.69
#